data_AF-A0A2I1R6K9-F1
#
_entry.id   AF-A0A2I1R6K9-F1
#
_cell.length_a   1.000
_cell.length_b   1.000
_cell.length_c   1.000
_cell.angle_alpha   90.00
_cell.angle_beta   90.00
_cell.angle_gamma   90.00
#
_symmetry.space_group_name_H-M   'P 1'
#
loop_
_entity.id
_entity.type
_entity.pdbx_description
1 polymer ?
#
loop_
_entity_poly.entity_id
_entity_poly.type
_entity_poly.pdbx_seq_one_letter_code
_entity_poly.pdbx_strand_id
1 'polypeptide(L)'
;MNSAGKAHVLITFGRSFLTLELARLMAAAGHRVSIVDSIPVGIGRFSNAVSDFHRVPPPKFEPLAYCHALARIVSENDVDMVIPVHEETDIIAMLADLFPPECRLFLSDFTTENRLHNKYDFQELLVELGIPTRKFARVTGPEDVGALDFSQPFALKRCYSRGSQKVHKVTPGDPLTWLEHDEQNPWIAQEWASGNNYCTYSVCHEGRVYAHATYPVDYAIDGSSCLNFRSVDHPQIAGWVRDFVRRVNFTGQIGFDFIEDRNDSGDAADLFCIECNPRATSGIMMFTPEDGVDRAFLGTWDPDDGPITPGSGVDKMIGLGMLLYGWRSSSRKDRTLRDFVRDFRGASDVVTSPGDQKPALMLPFAYAGILRSCLKYRVGLAEGFMHDHEWDGLRISL
;
A
#
# COMPACT_ATOMS: atom_id res chain seq x y z
N MET A 1 18.98 -23.10 9.78
CA MET A 1 18.56 -22.83 8.39
C MET A 1 17.49 -23.86 8.03
N ASN A 2 16.25 -23.64 8.46
CA ASN A 2 15.11 -24.38 7.90
C ASN A 2 14.77 -23.66 6.59
N SER A 3 15.26 -24.18 5.46
CA SER A 3 14.78 -23.72 4.17
C SER A 3 13.31 -24.10 4.09
N ALA A 4 12.42 -23.10 4.14
CA ALA A 4 11.17 -23.23 3.43
C ALA A 4 11.47 -23.79 2.03
N GLY A 5 10.65 -24.72 1.55
CA GLY A 5 10.84 -25.28 0.20
C GLY A 5 11.01 -24.17 -0.83
N LYS A 6 11.83 -24.40 -1.86
CA LYS A 6 11.95 -23.44 -2.96
C LYS A 6 10.60 -23.33 -3.66
N ALA A 7 9.99 -22.15 -3.65
CA ALA A 7 8.78 -21.83 -4.38
C ALA A 7 9.08 -21.01 -5.66
N HIS A 8 8.14 -21.05 -6.60
CA HIS A 8 8.00 -20.12 -7.70
C HIS A 8 6.86 -19.14 -7.40
N VAL A 9 7.19 -17.87 -7.21
CA VAL A 9 6.22 -16.81 -6.91
C VAL A 9 5.98 -15.91 -8.13
N LEU A 10 4.73 -15.53 -8.37
CA LEU A 10 4.31 -14.53 -9.34
C LEU A 10 3.87 -13.26 -8.61
N ILE A 11 4.63 -12.18 -8.76
CA ILE A 11 4.35 -10.90 -8.08
C ILE A 11 3.76 -9.91 -9.08
N THR A 12 2.63 -9.28 -8.74
CA THR A 12 1.96 -8.31 -9.63
C THR A 12 2.58 -6.91 -9.57
N PHE A 13 2.12 -6.03 -10.46
CA PHE A 13 2.46 -4.61 -10.51
C PHE A 13 3.97 -4.33 -10.63
N GLY A 14 4.63 -5.01 -11.58
CA GLY A 14 6.08 -4.99 -11.82
C GLY A 14 6.73 -3.62 -12.06
N ARG A 15 5.96 -2.55 -12.26
CA ARG A 15 6.44 -1.17 -12.29
C ARG A 15 6.75 -0.58 -10.91
N SER A 16 6.26 -1.19 -9.83
CA SER A 16 6.38 -0.70 -8.45
C SER A 16 7.74 -0.95 -7.83
N PHE A 17 8.19 -0.02 -6.98
CA PHE A 17 9.35 -0.23 -6.11
C PHE A 17 9.06 -1.27 -5.02
N LEU A 18 7.79 -1.43 -4.62
CA LEU A 18 7.38 -2.49 -3.69
C LEU A 18 7.62 -3.87 -4.30
N THR A 19 7.19 -4.07 -5.56
CA THR A 19 7.41 -5.30 -6.32
C THR A 19 8.88 -5.57 -6.55
N LEU A 20 9.67 -4.53 -6.88
CA LEU A 20 11.11 -4.66 -7.05
C LEU A 20 11.79 -5.16 -5.77
N GLU A 21 11.49 -4.58 -4.61
CA GLU A 21 12.11 -5.01 -3.36
C GLU A 21 11.62 -6.40 -2.95
N LEU A 22 10.33 -6.68 -3.05
CA LEU A 22 9.79 -8.01 -2.74
C LEU A 22 10.42 -9.10 -3.63
N ALA A 23 10.62 -8.81 -4.93
CA ALA A 23 11.32 -9.72 -5.83
C ALA A 23 12.75 -10.01 -5.37
N ARG A 24 13.49 -8.98 -4.93
CA ARG A 24 14.85 -9.14 -4.38
C ARG A 24 14.87 -9.99 -3.12
N LEU A 25 13.93 -9.75 -2.20
CA LEU A 25 13.82 -10.50 -0.95
C LEU A 25 13.52 -11.99 -1.21
N MET A 26 12.58 -12.28 -2.11
CA MET A 26 12.23 -13.64 -2.51
C MET A 26 13.38 -14.35 -3.22
N ALA A 27 14.05 -13.68 -4.17
CA ALA A 27 15.18 -14.25 -4.88
C ALA A 27 16.38 -14.50 -3.97
N ALA A 28 16.64 -13.62 -3.00
CA ALA A 28 17.70 -13.80 -2.01
C ALA A 28 17.45 -15.01 -1.09
N ALA A 29 16.19 -15.34 -0.81
CA ALA A 29 15.78 -16.57 -0.11
C ALA A 29 15.87 -17.83 -1.00
N GLY A 30 16.17 -17.69 -2.29
CA GLY A 30 16.37 -18.79 -3.24
C GLY A 30 15.10 -19.23 -3.98
N HIS A 31 14.04 -18.40 -3.95
CA HIS A 31 12.83 -18.61 -4.72
C HIS A 31 13.00 -18.16 -6.18
N ARG A 32 12.24 -18.80 -7.09
CA ARG A 32 12.10 -18.30 -8.46
C ARG A 32 11.05 -17.19 -8.44
N VAL A 33 11.32 -16.08 -9.12
CA VAL A 33 10.42 -14.92 -9.12
C VAL A 33 10.05 -14.55 -10.55
N SER A 34 8.75 -14.61 -10.83
CA SER A 34 8.15 -14.01 -12.02
C SER A 34 7.40 -12.76 -11.62
N ILE A 35 7.36 -11.76 -12.49
CA ILE A 35 6.54 -10.56 -12.28
C ILE A 35 5.63 -10.29 -13.48
N VAL A 36 4.51 -9.62 -13.22
CA VAL A 36 3.56 -9.20 -14.26
C VAL A 36 3.31 -7.69 -14.21
N ASP A 37 3.06 -7.10 -15.37
CA ASP A 37 2.55 -5.73 -15.49
C ASP A 37 1.82 -5.53 -16.83
N SER A 38 0.90 -4.58 -16.90
CA SER A 38 0.24 -4.17 -18.14
C SER A 38 1.10 -3.27 -19.03
N ILE A 39 2.04 -2.52 -18.45
CA ILE A 39 3.00 -1.73 -19.23
C ILE A 39 4.17 -2.61 -19.70
N PRO A 40 4.70 -2.38 -20.91
CA PRO A 40 5.76 -3.21 -21.45
C PRO A 40 7.11 -3.08 -20.72
N VAL A 41 7.30 -1.99 -19.97
CA VAL A 41 8.57 -1.61 -19.33
C VAL A 41 8.33 -1.18 -17.88
N GLY A 42 8.22 -2.16 -16.98
CA GLY A 42 8.26 -1.94 -15.53
C GLY A 42 9.70 -1.96 -15.01
N ILE A 43 10.00 -1.22 -13.95
CA ILE A 43 11.36 -1.18 -13.39
C ILE A 43 11.85 -2.54 -12.89
N GLY A 44 10.96 -3.35 -12.31
CA GLY A 44 11.26 -4.68 -11.82
C GLY A 44 11.82 -5.60 -12.90
N ARG A 45 11.42 -5.40 -14.16
CA ARG A 45 11.86 -6.21 -15.32
C ARG A 45 13.38 -6.22 -15.50
N PHE A 46 14.06 -5.18 -15.04
CA PHE A 46 15.51 -5.05 -15.20
C PHE A 46 16.31 -5.65 -14.05
N SER A 47 15.65 -6.08 -12.97
CA SER A 47 16.32 -6.65 -11.82
C SER A 47 16.88 -8.04 -12.11
N ASN A 48 18.07 -8.33 -11.60
CA ASN A 48 18.65 -9.67 -11.60
C ASN A 48 17.88 -10.66 -10.70
N ALA A 49 17.00 -10.17 -9.82
CA ALA A 49 16.14 -10.99 -8.97
C ALA A 49 14.94 -11.58 -9.74
N VAL A 50 14.60 -11.03 -10.90
CA VAL A 50 13.42 -11.42 -11.68
C VAL A 50 13.84 -12.42 -12.74
N SER A 51 13.24 -13.61 -12.71
CA SER A 51 13.44 -14.68 -13.69
C SER A 51 12.67 -14.39 -14.98
N ASP A 52 11.40 -14.02 -14.85
CA ASP A 52 10.50 -13.82 -15.98
C ASP A 52 9.63 -12.57 -15.79
N PHE A 53 9.38 -11.86 -16.89
CA PHE A 53 8.46 -10.73 -16.95
C PHE A 53 7.35 -11.03 -17.95
N HIS A 54 6.10 -10.99 -17.51
CA HIS A 54 4.95 -11.20 -18.37
C HIS A 54 4.14 -9.92 -18.53
N ARG A 55 3.82 -9.59 -19.78
CA ARG A 55 2.88 -8.51 -20.07
C ARG A 55 1.45 -9.05 -20.04
N VAL A 56 0.58 -8.36 -19.30
CA VAL A 56 -0.83 -8.74 -19.12
C VAL A 56 -1.78 -7.60 -19.54
N PRO A 57 -3.08 -7.87 -19.73
CA PRO A 57 -4.06 -6.80 -19.90
C PRO A 57 -4.08 -5.81 -18.72
N PRO A 58 -4.53 -4.57 -18.90
CA PRO A 58 -4.70 -3.61 -17.80
C PRO A 58 -5.87 -4.03 -16.90
N PRO A 59 -5.66 -4.31 -15.60
CA PRO A 59 -6.72 -4.83 -14.73
C PRO A 59 -7.90 -3.88 -14.55
N LYS A 60 -7.68 -2.55 -14.55
CA LYS A 60 -8.79 -1.57 -14.45
C LYS A 60 -9.77 -1.65 -15.63
N PHE A 61 -9.25 -1.82 -16.85
CA PHE A 61 -10.04 -1.71 -18.08
C PHE A 61 -10.47 -3.07 -18.64
N GLU A 62 -9.70 -4.12 -18.37
CA GLU A 62 -9.90 -5.46 -18.89
C GLU A 62 -9.75 -6.53 -17.79
N PRO A 63 -10.50 -6.44 -16.67
CA PRO A 63 -10.26 -7.26 -15.48
C PRO A 63 -10.40 -8.77 -15.72
N LEU A 64 -11.40 -9.19 -16.50
CA LEU A 64 -11.59 -10.62 -16.82
C LEU A 64 -10.43 -11.15 -17.67
N ALA A 65 -10.00 -10.39 -18.67
CA ALA A 65 -8.85 -10.77 -19.50
C ALA A 65 -7.55 -10.77 -18.70
N TYR A 66 -7.40 -9.87 -17.74
CA TYR A 66 -6.29 -9.84 -16.79
C TYR A 66 -6.22 -11.14 -15.97
N CYS A 67 -7.31 -11.53 -15.30
CA CYS A 67 -7.32 -12.75 -14.48
C CYS A 67 -7.13 -14.03 -15.32
N HIS A 68 -7.72 -14.11 -16.51
CA HIS A 68 -7.42 -15.23 -17.43
C HIS A 68 -5.95 -15.28 -17.84
N ALA A 69 -5.33 -14.13 -18.12
CA ALA A 69 -3.91 -14.08 -18.46
C ALA A 69 -3.04 -14.54 -17.28
N LEU A 70 -3.37 -14.14 -16.05
CA LEU A 70 -2.67 -14.59 -14.85
C LEU A 70 -2.84 -16.10 -14.62
N ALA A 71 -4.07 -16.62 -14.67
CA ALA A 71 -4.34 -18.05 -14.49
C ALA A 71 -3.59 -18.91 -15.54
N ARG A 72 -3.50 -18.43 -16.78
CA ARG A 72 -2.69 -19.06 -17.83
C ARG A 72 -1.20 -19.06 -17.48
N ILE A 73 -0.65 -17.91 -17.07
CA ILE A 73 0.77 -17.81 -16.68
C ILE A 73 1.08 -18.75 -15.51
N VAL A 74 0.18 -18.79 -14.51
CA VAL A 74 0.29 -19.69 -13.37
C VAL A 74 0.38 -21.15 -13.82
N SER A 75 -0.52 -21.56 -14.71
CA SER A 75 -0.58 -22.94 -15.22
C SER A 75 0.62 -23.29 -16.12
N GLU A 76 1.06 -22.38 -16.99
CA GLU A 76 2.14 -22.63 -17.95
C GLU A 76 3.53 -22.64 -17.32
N ASN A 77 3.69 -22.04 -16.13
CA ASN A 77 5.00 -21.84 -15.50
C ASN A 77 5.12 -22.50 -14.12
N ASP A 78 4.14 -23.35 -13.73
CA ASP A 78 4.09 -24.03 -12.43
C ASP A 78 4.31 -23.05 -11.26
N VAL A 79 3.49 -21.99 -11.21
CA VAL A 79 3.57 -20.98 -10.14
C VAL A 79 2.91 -21.51 -8.88
N ASP A 80 3.64 -21.55 -7.78
CA ASP A 80 3.13 -22.01 -6.48
C ASP A 80 2.26 -20.94 -5.79
N MET A 81 2.59 -19.65 -5.98
CA MET A 81 1.91 -18.55 -5.30
C MET A 81 1.82 -17.28 -6.14
N VAL A 82 0.66 -16.65 -6.16
CA VAL A 82 0.46 -15.28 -6.66
C VAL A 82 0.45 -14.32 -5.48
N ILE A 83 1.31 -13.29 -5.54
CA ILE A 83 1.38 -12.23 -4.53
C ILE A 83 0.92 -10.92 -5.17
N PRO A 84 -0.32 -10.48 -4.93
CA PRO A 84 -0.80 -9.22 -5.44
C PRO A 84 -0.22 -8.05 -4.62
N VAL A 85 0.11 -6.93 -5.27
CA VAL A 85 0.84 -5.81 -4.66
C VAL A 85 -0.02 -4.55 -4.55
N HIS A 86 -0.89 -4.30 -5.52
CA HIS A 86 -1.72 -3.11 -5.58
C HIS A 86 -3.22 -3.48 -5.66
N GLU A 87 -4.07 -2.54 -6.07
CA GLU A 87 -5.53 -2.66 -6.10
C GLU A 87 -6.06 -3.75 -7.04
N GLU A 88 -5.23 -4.36 -7.90
CA GLU A 88 -5.59 -5.61 -8.56
C GLU A 88 -5.90 -6.75 -7.59
N THR A 89 -5.54 -6.63 -6.31
CA THR A 89 -5.92 -7.57 -5.24
C THR A 89 -7.43 -7.78 -5.21
N ASP A 90 -8.23 -6.70 -5.23
CA ASP A 90 -9.70 -6.78 -5.23
C ASP A 90 -10.22 -7.50 -6.49
N ILE A 91 -9.58 -7.26 -7.64
CA ILE A 91 -9.95 -7.86 -8.93
C ILE A 91 -9.67 -9.36 -8.93
N ILE A 92 -8.49 -9.76 -8.44
CA ILE A 92 -8.12 -11.17 -8.32
C ILE A 92 -9.02 -11.86 -7.30
N ALA A 93 -9.35 -11.21 -6.18
CA ALA A 93 -10.25 -11.75 -5.16
C ALA A 93 -11.66 -12.03 -5.70
N MET A 94 -12.20 -11.18 -6.59
CA MET A 94 -13.49 -11.42 -7.25
C MET A 94 -13.48 -12.61 -8.21
N LEU A 95 -12.33 -12.88 -8.82
CA LEU A 95 -12.18 -13.85 -9.91
C LEU A 95 -11.24 -15.01 -9.51
N ALA A 96 -11.14 -15.29 -8.21
CA ALA A 96 -10.25 -16.30 -7.65
C ALA A 96 -10.50 -17.70 -8.24
N ASP A 97 -11.76 -18.02 -8.55
CA ASP A 97 -12.18 -19.30 -9.14
C ASP A 97 -11.61 -19.56 -10.54
N LEU A 98 -11.05 -18.54 -11.22
CA LEU A 98 -10.38 -18.73 -12.51
C LEU A 98 -8.99 -19.35 -12.38
N PHE A 99 -8.40 -19.33 -11.18
CA PHE A 99 -7.05 -19.79 -10.94
C PHE A 99 -7.01 -21.29 -10.59
N PRO A 100 -5.94 -22.01 -10.96
CA PRO A 100 -5.77 -23.41 -10.54
C PRO A 100 -5.78 -23.53 -9.01
N PRO A 101 -6.51 -24.50 -8.43
CA PRO A 101 -6.62 -24.66 -6.97
C PRO A 101 -5.30 -25.03 -6.30
N GLU A 102 -4.32 -25.53 -7.06
CA GLU A 102 -2.97 -25.83 -6.59
C GLU A 102 -2.12 -24.58 -6.39
N CYS A 103 -2.48 -23.46 -7.02
CA CYS A 103 -1.78 -22.18 -6.87
C CYS A 103 -2.38 -21.38 -5.71
N ARG A 104 -1.54 -20.97 -4.77
CA ARG A 104 -1.97 -20.15 -3.65
C ARG A 104 -2.12 -18.68 -4.07
N LEU A 105 -3.33 -18.15 -4.01
CA LEU A 105 -3.56 -16.71 -4.09
C LEU A 105 -3.33 -16.08 -2.70
N PHE A 106 -2.36 -15.19 -2.56
CA PHE A 106 -2.01 -14.59 -1.27
C PHE A 106 -2.86 -13.35 -0.95
N LEU A 107 -4.15 -13.59 -0.71
CA LEU A 107 -5.19 -12.58 -0.47
C LEU A 107 -6.36 -13.17 0.36
N SER A 108 -7.25 -12.31 0.85
CA SER A 108 -8.52 -12.68 1.47
C SER A 108 -9.67 -12.66 0.44
N ASP A 109 -10.85 -13.13 0.83
CA ASP A 109 -12.01 -13.06 -0.05
C ASP A 109 -12.39 -11.60 -0.39
N PHE A 110 -13.04 -11.40 -1.54
CA PHE A 110 -13.40 -10.07 -2.03
C PHE A 110 -14.24 -9.25 -1.04
N THR A 111 -15.12 -9.88 -0.26
CA THR A 111 -15.96 -9.14 0.70
C THR A 111 -15.09 -8.52 1.77
N THR A 112 -14.12 -9.27 2.28
CA THR A 112 -13.12 -8.80 3.25
C THR A 112 -12.22 -7.71 2.64
N GLU A 113 -11.61 -7.97 1.47
CA GLU A 113 -10.71 -7.03 0.78
C GLU A 113 -11.41 -5.68 0.52
N ASN A 114 -12.57 -5.70 -0.13
CA ASN A 114 -13.30 -4.50 -0.49
C ASN A 114 -13.77 -3.71 0.75
N ARG A 115 -14.22 -4.40 1.80
CA ARG A 115 -14.66 -3.74 3.03
C ARG A 115 -13.52 -3.01 3.73
N LEU A 116 -12.32 -3.56 3.67
CA LEU A 116 -11.11 -2.94 4.23
C LEU A 116 -10.57 -1.80 3.34
N HIS A 117 -10.71 -1.92 2.02
CA HIS A 117 -10.26 -0.90 1.07
C HIS A 117 -11.20 0.32 1.05
N ASN A 118 -12.51 0.11 1.17
CA ASN A 118 -13.48 1.21 1.19
C ASN A 118 -13.39 2.00 2.49
N LYS A 119 -13.00 3.28 2.40
CA LYS A 119 -12.76 4.13 3.59
C LYS A 119 -13.99 4.34 4.47
N TYR A 120 -15.21 4.27 3.93
CA TYR A 120 -16.43 4.36 4.75
C TYR A 120 -16.73 3.03 5.42
N ASP A 121 -16.75 1.94 4.66
CA ASP A 121 -17.08 0.61 5.18
C ASP A 121 -16.04 0.12 6.21
N PHE A 122 -14.78 0.53 6.06
CA PHE A 122 -13.73 0.31 7.06
C PHE A 122 -14.04 1.01 8.38
N GLN A 123 -14.53 2.26 8.34
CA GLN A 123 -14.87 3.01 9.55
C GLN A 123 -16.11 2.43 10.24
N GLU A 124 -17.12 2.01 9.48
CA GLU A 124 -18.25 1.21 9.99
C GLU A 124 -17.77 -0.09 10.64
N LEU A 125 -16.81 -0.79 10.04
CA LEU A 125 -16.23 -2.01 10.62
C LEU A 125 -15.52 -1.72 11.96
N LEU A 126 -14.81 -0.60 12.10
CA LEU A 126 -14.21 -0.22 13.39
C LEU A 126 -15.29 -0.03 14.46
N VAL A 127 -16.40 0.64 14.13
CA VAL A 127 -17.55 0.81 15.04
C VAL A 127 -18.16 -0.54 15.44
N GLU A 128 -18.41 -1.44 14.48
CA GLU A 128 -18.94 -2.78 14.74
C GLU A 128 -18.03 -3.60 15.67
N LEU A 129 -16.71 -3.47 15.52
CA LEU A 129 -15.72 -4.13 16.36
C LEU A 129 -15.52 -3.42 17.72
N GLY A 130 -16.19 -2.29 17.97
CA GLY A 130 -15.99 -1.49 19.18
C GLY A 130 -14.59 -0.87 19.27
N ILE A 131 -13.93 -0.65 18.13
CA ILE A 131 -12.63 0.02 18.05
C ILE A 131 -12.88 1.53 17.93
N PRO A 132 -12.25 2.37 18.77
CA PRO A 132 -12.42 3.81 18.70
C PRO A 132 -12.08 4.36 17.32
N THR A 133 -12.95 5.23 16.81
CA THR A 133 -12.71 6.01 15.60
C THR A 133 -13.19 7.46 15.79
N ARG A 134 -12.77 8.33 14.87
CA ARG A 134 -13.19 9.73 14.77
C ARG A 134 -14.57 9.84 14.13
N LYS A 135 -15.28 10.95 14.35
CA LYS A 135 -16.61 11.15 13.75
C LYS A 135 -16.51 11.07 12.22
N PHE A 136 -17.41 10.31 11.59
CA PHE A 136 -17.46 10.19 10.14
C PHE A 136 -18.90 10.13 9.63
N ALA A 137 -19.09 10.48 8.36
CA ALA A 137 -20.37 10.43 7.67
C ALA A 137 -20.15 10.14 6.17
N ARG A 138 -21.10 9.45 5.55
CA ARG A 138 -21.14 9.26 4.09
C ARG A 138 -21.78 10.47 3.43
N VAL A 139 -21.26 10.86 2.27
CA VAL A 139 -21.82 11.92 1.44
C VAL A 139 -22.01 11.40 0.01
N THR A 140 -23.25 11.10 -0.33
CA THR A 140 -23.68 10.58 -1.64
C THR A 140 -24.31 11.68 -2.50
N GLY A 141 -25.11 12.55 -1.88
CA GLY A 141 -25.91 13.59 -2.53
C GLY A 141 -25.83 14.96 -1.85
N PRO A 142 -26.44 16.00 -2.46
CA PRO A 142 -26.55 17.33 -1.86
C PRO A 142 -27.31 17.34 -0.53
N GLU A 143 -28.30 16.45 -0.35
CA GLU A 143 -29.03 16.32 0.92
C GLU A 143 -28.12 15.93 2.08
N ASP A 144 -27.12 15.06 1.84
CA ASP A 144 -26.18 14.61 2.86
C ASP A 144 -25.28 15.74 3.33
N VAL A 145 -24.89 16.65 2.42
CA VAL A 145 -24.08 17.83 2.75
C VAL A 145 -24.77 18.70 3.79
N GLY A 146 -26.09 18.92 3.64
CA GLY A 146 -26.87 19.71 4.59
C GLY A 146 -27.07 19.02 5.95
N ALA A 147 -26.93 17.69 5.98
CA ALA A 147 -27.06 16.86 7.19
C ALA A 147 -25.73 16.63 7.92
N LEU A 148 -24.60 17.11 7.38
CA LEU A 148 -23.28 16.99 8.02
C LEU A 148 -23.25 17.75 9.36
N ASP A 149 -23.26 16.99 10.44
CA ASP A 149 -23.14 17.51 11.80
C ASP A 149 -21.67 17.46 12.24
N PHE A 150 -20.87 18.48 11.89
CA PHE A 150 -19.48 18.58 12.35
C PHE A 150 -19.27 19.92 13.08
N SER A 151 -18.65 19.88 14.26
CA SER A 151 -18.29 21.07 15.04
C SER A 151 -16.83 21.50 14.85
N GLN A 152 -16.02 20.67 14.21
CA GLN A 152 -14.61 20.87 13.93
C GLN A 152 -14.34 20.66 12.43
N PRO A 153 -13.20 21.14 11.89
CA PRO A 153 -12.80 20.81 10.53
C PRO A 153 -12.84 19.31 10.27
N PHE A 154 -13.13 18.93 9.03
CA PHE A 154 -13.15 17.53 8.60
C PHE A 154 -12.43 17.37 7.26
N ALA A 155 -11.87 16.17 7.05
CA ALA A 155 -11.39 15.74 5.77
C ALA A 155 -12.57 15.19 4.95
N LEU A 156 -12.71 15.68 3.72
CA LEU A 156 -13.61 15.11 2.72
C LEU A 156 -12.76 14.39 1.67
N LYS A 157 -12.96 13.09 1.53
CA LYS A 157 -12.21 12.21 0.61
C LYS A 157 -13.14 11.20 -0.07
N ARG A 158 -12.80 10.74 -1.27
CA ARG A 158 -13.52 9.64 -1.94
C ARG A 158 -13.30 8.33 -1.19
N CYS A 159 -14.34 7.48 -1.13
CA CYS A 159 -14.28 6.18 -0.45
C CYS A 159 -13.16 5.29 -1.04
N TYR A 160 -13.04 5.27 -2.36
CA TYR A 160 -11.89 4.72 -3.08
C TYR A 160 -11.01 5.87 -3.57
N SER A 161 -9.76 5.93 -3.09
CA SER A 161 -8.79 6.99 -3.40
C SER A 161 -7.38 6.61 -2.91
N ARG A 162 -6.34 7.23 -3.48
CA ARG A 162 -4.94 6.83 -3.32
C ARG A 162 -4.04 8.02 -3.12
N GLY A 163 -2.96 7.86 -2.36
CA GLY A 163 -1.90 8.86 -2.22
C GLY A 163 -2.41 10.24 -1.80
N SER A 164 -3.49 10.29 -1.01
CA SER A 164 -4.22 11.52 -0.64
C SER A 164 -4.71 12.39 -1.80
N GLN A 165 -4.89 11.83 -3.00
CA GLN A 165 -5.54 12.55 -4.09
C GLN A 165 -6.95 12.97 -3.68
N LYS A 166 -7.28 14.26 -3.92
CA LYS A 166 -8.59 14.85 -3.63
C LYS A 166 -9.01 14.76 -2.15
N VAL A 167 -8.06 14.86 -1.21
CA VAL A 167 -8.38 15.11 0.21
C VAL A 167 -8.58 16.61 0.41
N HIS A 168 -9.78 17.00 0.81
CA HIS A 168 -10.12 18.39 1.06
C HIS A 168 -10.31 18.60 2.55
N LYS A 169 -9.59 19.56 3.15
CA LYS A 169 -9.90 20.04 4.49
C LYS A 169 -11.04 21.04 4.40
N VAL A 170 -12.14 20.75 5.06
CA VAL A 170 -13.38 21.53 5.04
C VAL A 170 -13.66 22.07 6.44
N THR A 171 -14.04 23.34 6.55
CA THR A 171 -14.53 23.93 7.79
C THR A 171 -16.05 23.82 7.84
N PRO A 172 -16.67 23.47 8.99
CA PRO A 172 -18.12 23.47 9.11
C PRO A 172 -18.74 24.79 8.64
N GLY A 173 -19.73 24.69 7.75
CA GLY A 173 -20.40 25.83 7.11
C GLY A 173 -19.81 26.27 5.77
N ASP A 174 -18.66 25.74 5.33
CA ASP A 174 -18.13 26.01 3.99
C ASP A 174 -19.10 25.50 2.91
N PRO A 175 -19.37 26.29 1.85
CA PRO A 175 -20.22 25.84 0.75
C PRO A 175 -19.51 24.75 -0.07
N LEU A 176 -20.09 23.54 -0.11
CA LEU A 176 -19.58 22.39 -0.87
C LEU A 176 -20.11 22.32 -2.32
N THR A 177 -20.23 23.47 -2.99
CA THR A 177 -20.82 23.58 -4.34
C THR A 177 -19.98 22.95 -5.45
N TRP A 178 -18.73 22.61 -5.16
CA TRP A 178 -17.78 21.96 -6.06
C TRP A 178 -17.84 20.43 -5.99
N LEU A 179 -18.64 19.87 -5.07
CA LEU A 179 -18.69 18.43 -4.82
C LEU A 179 -19.34 17.70 -5.99
N GLU A 180 -18.59 16.79 -6.60
CA GLU A 180 -19.09 15.92 -7.67
C GLU A 180 -19.74 14.68 -7.05
N HIS A 181 -20.96 14.37 -7.46
CA HIS A 181 -21.67 13.17 -7.02
C HIS A 181 -21.32 11.97 -7.91
N ASP A 182 -20.91 10.89 -7.27
CA ASP A 182 -20.66 9.60 -7.91
C ASP A 182 -21.23 8.51 -7.00
N GLU A 183 -22.25 7.81 -7.48
CA GLU A 183 -22.90 6.75 -6.72
C GLU A 183 -21.97 5.55 -6.48
N GLN A 184 -21.03 5.29 -7.40
CA GLN A 184 -20.10 4.16 -7.31
C GLN A 184 -18.96 4.45 -6.33
N ASN A 185 -18.51 5.70 -6.29
CA ASN A 185 -17.45 6.13 -5.38
C ASN A 185 -17.85 7.39 -4.60
N PRO A 186 -18.75 7.26 -3.60
CA PRO A 186 -19.21 8.40 -2.81
C PRO A 186 -18.08 8.98 -1.95
N TRP A 187 -18.35 10.11 -1.30
CA TRP A 187 -17.41 10.73 -0.39
C TRP A 187 -17.62 10.23 1.05
N ILE A 188 -16.56 10.27 1.84
CA ILE A 188 -16.59 10.19 3.30
C ILE A 188 -16.10 11.53 3.86
N ALA A 189 -16.90 12.10 4.76
CA ALA A 189 -16.50 13.17 5.66
C ALA A 189 -15.98 12.51 6.95
N GLN A 190 -14.75 12.84 7.36
CA GLN A 190 -14.10 12.29 8.56
C GLN A 190 -13.48 13.43 9.35
N GLU A 191 -13.75 13.51 10.65
CA GLU A 191 -13.24 14.57 11.53
C GLU A 191 -11.71 14.71 11.40
N TRP A 192 -11.26 15.97 11.30
CA TRP A 192 -9.87 16.28 11.08
C TRP A 192 -9.07 16.08 12.36
N ALA A 193 -8.19 15.09 12.36
CA ALA A 193 -7.21 14.88 13.43
C ALA A 193 -5.87 15.55 13.07
N SER A 194 -5.13 15.99 14.09
CA SER A 194 -3.79 16.57 13.92
C SER A 194 -2.82 15.90 14.87
N GLY A 195 -1.65 15.50 14.41
CA GLY A 195 -0.74 14.71 15.23
C GLY A 195 0.39 14.06 14.44
N ASN A 196 1.00 13.06 15.06
CA ASN A 196 2.03 12.27 14.41
C ASN A 196 1.38 11.20 13.54
N ASN A 197 1.71 11.19 12.25
CA ASN A 197 1.23 10.18 11.32
C ASN A 197 2.19 9.00 11.26
N TYR A 198 1.63 7.80 11.33
CA TYR A 198 2.36 6.54 11.18
C TYR A 198 1.68 5.69 10.12
N CYS A 199 2.47 4.98 9.34
CA CYS A 199 2.00 3.98 8.40
C CYS A 199 2.53 2.62 8.86
N THR A 200 1.80 1.55 8.52
CA THR A 200 2.24 0.18 8.78
C THR A 200 2.29 -0.67 7.53
N TYR A 201 3.00 -1.78 7.64
CA TYR A 201 2.99 -2.89 6.70
C TYR A 201 3.00 -4.20 7.47
N SER A 202 2.14 -5.14 7.10
CA SER A 202 2.08 -6.47 7.71
C SER A 202 1.82 -7.55 6.67
N VAL A 203 2.36 -8.74 6.93
CA VAL A 203 2.08 -9.99 6.21
C VAL A 203 1.29 -10.88 7.14
N CYS A 204 0.11 -11.34 6.71
CA CYS A 204 -0.85 -12.00 7.57
C CYS A 204 -1.34 -13.31 6.98
N HIS A 205 -1.62 -14.29 7.85
CA HIS A 205 -2.29 -15.54 7.53
C HIS A 205 -3.35 -15.83 8.57
N GLU A 206 -4.58 -16.07 8.14
CA GLU A 206 -5.67 -16.58 8.99
C GLU A 206 -5.78 -15.82 10.33
N GLY A 207 -5.74 -14.48 10.25
CA GLY A 207 -5.85 -13.62 11.43
C GLY A 207 -4.61 -13.52 12.30
N ARG A 208 -3.45 -14.01 11.85
CA ARG A 208 -2.16 -13.91 12.55
C ARG A 208 -1.17 -13.06 11.76
N VAL A 209 -0.36 -12.28 12.47
CA VAL A 209 0.65 -11.38 11.88
C VAL A 209 2.02 -12.08 11.86
N TYR A 210 2.56 -12.32 10.67
CA TYR A 210 3.83 -13.02 10.46
C TYR A 210 5.01 -12.08 10.23
N ALA A 211 4.77 -10.93 9.62
CA ALA A 211 5.73 -9.84 9.54
C ALA A 211 5.04 -8.51 9.83
N HIS A 212 5.78 -7.56 10.39
CA HIS A 212 5.25 -6.25 10.72
C HIS A 212 6.32 -5.16 10.67
N ALA A 213 5.96 -4.00 10.18
CA ALA A 213 6.76 -2.79 10.28
C ALA A 213 5.85 -1.58 10.52
N THR A 214 6.29 -0.68 11.40
CA THR A 214 5.68 0.63 11.62
C THR A 214 6.70 1.70 11.25
N TYR A 215 6.28 2.74 10.55
CA TYR A 215 7.16 3.84 10.16
C TYR A 215 6.43 5.20 10.24
N PRO A 216 7.09 6.26 10.74
CA PRO A 216 6.50 7.59 10.79
C PRO A 216 6.60 8.28 9.42
N VAL A 217 5.62 9.13 9.12
CA VAL A 217 5.62 9.96 7.91
C VAL A 217 6.44 11.22 8.17
N ASP A 218 7.75 11.15 7.94
CA ASP A 218 8.68 12.24 8.27
C ASP A 218 8.89 13.23 7.13
N TYR A 219 9.14 12.70 5.93
CA TYR A 219 9.21 13.43 4.67
C TYR A 219 8.07 12.99 3.77
N ALA A 220 7.31 13.93 3.23
CA ALA A 220 6.23 13.60 2.31
C ALA A 220 6.01 14.67 1.23
N ILE A 221 5.66 14.27 0.01
CA ILE A 221 5.20 15.23 -1.00
C ILE A 221 3.88 15.82 -0.52
N ASP A 222 3.85 17.14 -0.31
CA ASP A 222 2.71 17.90 0.18
C ASP A 222 2.03 17.28 1.43
N GLY A 223 2.85 16.69 2.31
CA GLY A 223 2.39 16.12 3.59
C GLY A 223 1.74 14.73 3.51
N SER A 224 1.61 14.13 2.33
CA SER A 224 0.83 12.90 2.13
C SER A 224 1.63 11.71 1.58
N SER A 225 2.46 11.92 0.57
CA SER A 225 3.20 10.81 -0.07
C SER A 225 4.58 10.64 0.56
N CYS A 226 4.72 9.68 1.47
CA CYS A 226 5.95 9.44 2.24
C CYS A 226 7.16 9.11 1.33
N LEU A 227 8.29 9.75 1.61
CA LEU A 227 9.52 9.67 0.82
C LEU A 227 10.65 8.91 1.51
N ASN A 228 10.55 8.71 2.82
CA ASN A 228 11.54 8.03 3.65
C ASN A 228 10.88 6.95 4.51
N PHE A 229 11.59 5.86 4.76
CA PHE A 229 11.05 4.69 5.43
C PHE A 229 12.07 4.22 6.45
N ARG A 230 11.77 4.50 7.72
CA ARG A 230 12.52 4.00 8.87
C ARG A 230 11.59 3.20 9.77
N SER A 231 12.02 2.00 10.14
CA SER A 231 11.25 1.19 11.08
C SER A 231 11.38 1.77 12.49
N VAL A 232 10.27 1.86 13.21
CA VAL A 232 10.22 2.25 14.61
C VAL A 232 9.45 1.21 15.42
N ASP A 233 9.88 0.99 16.66
CA ASP A 233 9.08 0.22 17.60
C ASP A 233 7.92 1.09 18.12
N HIS A 234 6.70 0.60 17.92
CA HIS A 234 5.48 1.25 18.38
C HIS A 234 4.48 0.21 18.92
N PRO A 235 4.64 -0.23 20.18
CA PRO A 235 3.89 -1.36 20.73
C PRO A 235 2.36 -1.20 20.68
N GLN A 236 1.84 0.03 20.83
CA GLN A 236 0.40 0.31 20.74
C GLN A 236 -0.16 0.05 19.33
N ILE A 237 0.53 0.51 18.27
CA ILE A 237 0.16 0.24 16.87
C ILE A 237 0.29 -1.26 16.57
N ALA A 238 1.41 -1.88 16.95
CA ALA A 238 1.62 -3.31 16.71
C ALA A 238 0.54 -4.18 17.41
N GLY A 239 0.15 -3.80 18.63
CA GLY A 239 -0.93 -4.43 19.37
C GLY A 239 -2.30 -4.23 18.71
N TRP A 240 -2.60 -3.01 18.25
CA TRP A 240 -3.82 -2.70 17.51
C TRP A 240 -3.93 -3.55 16.24
N VAL A 241 -2.85 -3.62 15.43
CA VAL A 241 -2.83 -4.37 14.17
C VAL A 241 -3.04 -5.86 14.41
N ARG A 242 -2.39 -6.43 15.43
CA ARG A 242 -2.55 -7.84 15.78
C ARG A 242 -3.99 -8.18 16.18
N ASP A 243 -4.60 -7.33 17.00
CA ASP A 243 -5.99 -7.55 17.43
C ASP A 243 -6.99 -7.36 16.28
N PHE A 244 -6.80 -6.33 15.46
CA PHE A 244 -7.65 -6.09 14.29
C PHE A 244 -7.60 -7.25 13.31
N VAL A 245 -6.39 -7.65 12.86
CA VAL A 245 -6.19 -8.74 11.89
C VAL A 245 -6.82 -10.04 12.39
N ARG A 246 -6.69 -10.34 13.69
CA ARG A 246 -7.34 -11.51 14.31
C ARG A 246 -8.86 -11.46 14.23
N ARG A 247 -9.48 -10.31 14.48
CA ARG A 247 -10.95 -10.14 14.45
C ARG A 247 -11.52 -10.27 13.04
N VAL A 248 -10.78 -9.83 12.03
CA VAL A 248 -11.21 -9.93 10.62
C VAL A 248 -10.76 -11.22 9.92
N ASN A 249 -9.92 -12.03 10.58
CA ASN A 249 -9.36 -13.27 10.04
C ASN A 249 -8.63 -13.08 8.68
N PHE A 250 -7.87 -11.98 8.55
CA PHE A 250 -7.26 -11.58 7.28
C PHE A 250 -6.05 -12.44 6.88
N THR A 251 -5.93 -12.73 5.59
CA THR A 251 -4.77 -13.32 4.90
C THR A 251 -4.33 -12.41 3.77
N GLY A 252 -3.03 -12.18 3.61
CA GLY A 252 -2.47 -11.34 2.56
C GLY A 252 -1.52 -10.27 3.10
N GLN A 253 -1.36 -9.19 2.33
CA GLN A 253 -0.61 -8.00 2.74
C GLN A 253 -1.58 -6.93 3.23
N ILE A 254 -1.26 -6.25 4.33
CA ILE A 254 -2.11 -5.19 4.88
C ILE A 254 -1.30 -4.08 5.54
N GLY A 255 -1.71 -2.84 5.28
CA GLY A 255 -1.15 -1.65 5.91
C GLY A 255 -2.25 -0.74 6.45
N PHE A 256 -1.92 0.06 7.45
CA PHE A 256 -2.85 0.98 8.09
C PHE A 256 -2.17 2.33 8.24
N ASP A 257 -2.96 3.39 8.08
CA ASP A 257 -2.53 4.75 8.37
C ASP A 257 -3.11 5.17 9.72
N PHE A 258 -2.24 5.57 10.62
CA PHE A 258 -2.57 6.01 11.97
C PHE A 258 -2.25 7.48 12.16
N ILE A 259 -3.00 8.10 13.06
CA ILE A 259 -2.66 9.37 13.66
C ILE A 259 -2.65 9.22 15.18
N GLU A 260 -1.53 9.58 15.77
CA GLU A 260 -1.37 9.75 17.20
C GLU A 260 -1.71 11.23 17.50
N ASP A 261 -2.93 11.45 17.99
CA ASP A 261 -3.48 12.77 18.27
C ASP A 261 -2.99 13.29 19.62
N ARG A 262 -2.37 14.46 19.60
CA ARG A 262 -1.85 15.09 20.82
C ARG A 262 -2.95 15.93 21.43
N ASN A 263 -3.61 15.40 22.45
CA ASN A 263 -4.48 16.21 23.30
C ASN A 263 -3.63 17.30 24.00
N ASP A 264 -4.06 18.56 23.94
CA ASP A 264 -3.40 19.71 24.60
C ASP A 264 -3.29 19.55 26.15
N SER A 265 -3.91 18.51 26.70
CA SER A 265 -4.04 18.21 28.13
C SER A 265 -2.84 17.49 28.76
N GLY A 266 -1.89 16.99 27.96
CA GLY A 266 -0.71 16.26 28.46
C GLY A 266 -0.96 14.79 28.85
N ASP A 267 -2.13 14.25 28.52
CA ASP A 267 -2.45 12.82 28.65
C ASP A 267 -1.82 11.98 27.52
N ALA A 268 -1.87 10.64 27.66
CA ALA A 268 -1.47 9.73 26.60
C ALA A 268 -2.19 10.07 25.29
N ALA A 269 -1.43 10.19 24.20
CA ALA A 269 -1.99 10.53 22.90
C ALA A 269 -2.99 9.46 22.44
N ASP A 270 -4.15 9.90 21.96
CA ASP A 270 -5.17 8.99 21.44
C ASP A 270 -4.73 8.51 20.04
N LEU A 271 -4.75 7.19 19.82
CA LEU A 271 -4.34 6.58 18.57
C LEU A 271 -5.56 6.20 17.73
N PHE A 272 -5.67 6.77 16.53
CA PHE A 272 -6.77 6.50 15.60
C PHE A 272 -6.26 5.94 14.28
N CYS A 273 -6.95 4.91 13.75
CA CYS A 273 -6.71 4.40 12.40
C CYS A 273 -7.59 5.15 11.39
N ILE A 274 -6.95 5.82 10.43
CA ILE A 274 -7.59 6.67 9.43
C ILE A 274 -8.13 5.83 8.26
N GLU A 275 -7.34 4.86 7.80
CA GLU A 275 -7.68 3.98 6.69
C GLU A 275 -6.85 2.69 6.69
N CYS A 276 -7.38 1.70 5.98
CA CYS A 276 -6.73 0.43 5.73
C CYS A 276 -6.39 0.31 4.24
N ASN A 277 -5.23 -0.28 3.98
CA ASN A 277 -4.71 -0.63 2.66
C ASN A 277 -4.53 -2.15 2.67
N PRO A 278 -5.52 -2.96 2.25
CA PRO A 278 -5.41 -4.43 2.27
C PRO A 278 -4.59 -4.93 1.05
N ARG A 279 -3.39 -4.37 0.94
CA ARG A 279 -2.40 -4.61 -0.10
C ARG A 279 -1.02 -4.22 0.41
N ALA A 280 0.00 -4.32 -0.43
CA ALA A 280 1.32 -3.85 -0.05
C ALA A 280 1.33 -2.33 0.21
N THR A 281 2.13 -1.93 1.20
CA THR A 281 2.50 -0.54 1.49
C THR A 281 4.02 -0.43 1.55
N SER A 282 4.55 0.79 1.68
CA SER A 282 5.98 1.05 1.59
C SER A 282 6.84 0.32 2.64
N GLY A 283 6.24 -0.21 3.70
CA GLY A 283 6.99 -0.90 4.74
C GLY A 283 7.71 -2.18 4.27
N ILE A 284 7.28 -2.81 3.17
CA ILE A 284 8.05 -3.93 2.57
C ILE A 284 9.46 -3.51 2.16
N MET A 285 9.66 -2.24 1.78
CA MET A 285 10.96 -1.73 1.34
C MET A 285 11.98 -1.60 2.47
N MET A 286 11.55 -1.78 3.72
CA MET A 286 12.42 -1.75 4.90
C MET A 286 13.02 -3.11 5.24
N PHE A 287 12.46 -4.22 4.75
CA PHE A 287 13.01 -5.54 5.03
C PHE A 287 14.29 -5.76 4.24
N THR A 288 15.23 -6.50 4.83
CA THR A 288 16.46 -6.95 4.18
C THR A 288 16.46 -8.48 4.02
N PRO A 289 17.32 -9.05 3.15
CA PRO A 289 17.42 -10.49 3.01
C PRO A 289 17.67 -11.24 4.34
N GLU A 290 18.39 -10.61 5.27
CA GLU A 290 18.72 -11.18 6.57
C GLU A 290 17.50 -11.33 7.50
N ASP A 291 16.46 -10.51 7.31
CA ASP A 291 15.22 -10.60 8.10
C ASP A 291 14.44 -11.91 7.77
N GLY A 292 14.59 -12.41 6.54
CA GLY A 292 13.95 -13.65 6.07
C GLY A 292 12.42 -13.54 6.02
N VAL A 293 11.92 -12.42 5.47
CA VAL A 293 10.48 -12.11 5.33
C VAL A 293 9.74 -13.03 4.36
N ASP A 294 10.44 -13.72 3.47
CA ASP A 294 9.90 -14.79 2.60
C ASP A 294 9.12 -15.84 3.42
N ARG A 295 9.62 -16.17 4.61
CA ARG A 295 8.99 -17.12 5.54
C ARG A 295 7.64 -16.63 6.07
N ALA A 296 7.42 -15.31 6.09
CA ALA A 296 6.14 -14.74 6.42
C ALA A 296 5.10 -15.01 5.33
N PHE A 297 5.46 -14.81 4.06
CA PHE A 297 4.56 -15.07 2.91
C PHE A 297 4.27 -16.57 2.73
N LEU A 298 5.30 -17.40 2.89
CA LEU A 298 5.19 -18.85 2.76
C LEU A 298 4.54 -19.51 3.99
N GLY A 299 4.28 -18.77 5.07
CA GLY A 299 3.68 -19.30 6.29
C GLY A 299 4.57 -20.28 7.05
N THR A 300 5.88 -20.22 6.83
CA THR A 300 6.87 -21.13 7.45
C THR A 300 7.55 -20.53 8.68
N TRP A 301 7.25 -19.28 9.01
CA TRP A 301 7.63 -18.65 10.28
C TRP A 301 6.62 -19.01 11.37
N ASP A 302 7.07 -19.13 12.62
CA ASP A 302 6.17 -19.26 13.76
C ASP A 302 5.85 -17.87 14.33
N PRO A 303 4.63 -17.33 14.13
CA PRO A 303 4.30 -15.99 14.62
C PRO A 303 4.20 -15.93 16.15
N ASP A 304 4.22 -17.07 16.88
CA ASP A 304 4.29 -17.08 18.35
C ASP A 304 5.68 -16.69 18.88
N ASP A 305 6.72 -16.80 18.05
CA ASP A 305 8.07 -16.25 18.33
C ASP A 305 8.13 -14.71 18.12
N GLY A 306 6.99 -14.09 17.78
CA GLY A 306 6.88 -12.69 17.39
C GLY A 306 6.96 -12.51 15.86
N PRO A 307 6.38 -11.42 15.32
CA PRO A 307 6.44 -11.17 13.88
C PRO A 307 7.86 -10.86 13.42
N ILE A 308 8.20 -11.24 12.18
CA ILE A 308 9.42 -10.79 11.52
C ILE A 308 9.34 -9.27 11.35
N THR A 309 10.34 -8.55 11.85
CA THR A 309 10.43 -7.09 11.77
C THR A 309 11.71 -6.68 11.03
N PRO A 310 11.71 -5.53 10.33
CA PRO A 310 12.93 -4.99 9.74
C PRO A 310 14.03 -4.81 10.78
N GLY A 311 15.28 -5.06 10.39
CA GLY A 311 16.45 -4.81 11.23
C GLY A 311 16.53 -3.38 11.79
N SER A 312 17.07 -3.25 13.01
CA SER A 312 17.29 -1.94 13.64
C SER A 312 18.29 -1.11 12.82
N GLY A 313 17.89 0.10 12.43
CA GLY A 313 18.76 1.01 11.68
C GLY A 313 18.58 0.98 10.16
N VAL A 314 17.60 0.25 9.64
CA VAL A 314 17.19 0.42 8.25
C VAL A 314 16.58 1.80 8.05
N ASP A 315 17.18 2.57 7.13
CA ASP A 315 16.69 3.86 6.67
C ASP A 315 16.74 3.88 5.15
N LYS A 316 15.56 3.92 4.52
CA LYS A 316 15.38 3.83 3.08
C LYS A 316 14.68 5.07 2.56
N MET A 317 14.91 5.41 1.30
CA MET A 317 14.21 6.53 0.66
C MET A 317 13.93 6.31 -0.81
N ILE A 318 12.93 7.02 -1.33
CA ILE A 318 12.81 7.26 -2.77
C ILE A 318 13.79 8.39 -3.12
N GLY A 319 15.03 8.06 -3.48
CA GLY A 319 16.13 9.02 -3.58
C GLY A 319 15.86 10.18 -4.55
N LEU A 320 15.32 9.89 -5.74
CA LEU A 320 14.93 10.94 -6.69
C LEU A 320 13.79 11.83 -6.13
N GLY A 321 12.83 11.23 -5.42
CA GLY A 321 11.75 11.97 -4.77
C GLY A 321 12.26 12.87 -3.65
N MET A 322 13.13 12.34 -2.78
CA MET A 322 13.80 13.10 -1.73
C MET A 322 14.65 14.25 -2.29
N LEU A 323 15.36 14.03 -3.39
CA LEU A 323 16.18 15.05 -4.05
C LEU A 323 15.31 16.19 -4.60
N LEU A 324 14.17 15.89 -5.23
CA LEU A 324 13.31 16.88 -5.89
C LEU A 324 12.37 17.62 -4.92
N TYR A 325 11.90 16.93 -3.87
CA TYR A 325 10.83 17.42 -2.99
C TYR A 325 11.24 17.49 -1.52
N GLY A 326 12.08 16.58 -1.02
CA GLY A 326 12.35 16.42 0.41
C GLY A 326 12.93 17.65 1.12
N TRP A 327 13.60 18.56 0.39
CA TRP A 327 14.16 19.80 0.94
C TRP A 327 13.13 20.94 1.09
N ARG A 328 11.95 20.83 0.45
CA ARG A 328 10.89 21.85 0.48
C ARG A 328 10.26 21.93 1.87
N SER A 329 9.89 23.12 2.31
CA SER A 329 9.26 23.34 3.63
C SER A 329 7.98 22.53 3.80
N SER A 330 7.16 22.40 2.75
CA SER A 330 5.94 21.58 2.76
C SER A 330 6.20 20.09 2.95
N SER A 331 7.42 19.62 2.67
CA SER A 331 7.77 18.20 2.74
C SER A 331 8.52 17.78 3.98
N ARG A 332 9.26 18.68 4.63
CA ARG A 332 10.14 18.35 5.77
C ARG A 332 9.54 18.61 7.15
N LYS A 333 8.27 19.02 7.24
CA LYS A 333 7.59 19.41 8.48
C LYS A 333 8.47 20.41 9.25
N ASP A 334 8.70 20.17 10.54
CA ASP A 334 9.53 21.02 11.42
C ASP A 334 11.04 20.80 11.28
N ARG A 335 11.49 19.86 10.44
CA ARG A 335 12.93 19.53 10.28
C ARG A 335 13.67 20.64 9.58
N THR A 336 14.91 20.93 10.00
CA THR A 336 15.75 21.95 9.36
C THR A 336 16.36 21.45 8.05
N LEU A 337 16.93 22.35 7.25
CA LEU A 337 17.72 21.95 6.07
C LEU A 337 18.96 21.12 6.45
N ARG A 338 19.52 21.32 7.65
CA ARG A 338 20.65 20.52 8.15
C ARG A 338 20.20 19.08 8.43
N ASP A 339 19.02 18.91 9.03
CA ASP A 339 18.43 17.59 9.24
C ASP A 339 18.18 16.88 7.91
N PHE A 340 17.62 17.59 6.92
CA PHE A 340 17.46 17.03 5.57
C PHE A 340 18.77 16.53 4.95
N VAL A 341 19.85 17.33 5.01
CA VAL A 341 21.15 16.89 4.45
C VAL A 341 21.71 15.69 5.19
N ARG A 342 21.53 15.62 6.52
CA ARG A 342 21.94 14.46 7.32
C ARG A 342 21.15 13.22 6.90
N ASP A 343 19.82 13.33 6.88
CA ASP A 343 18.91 12.21 6.65
C ASP A 343 19.05 11.70 5.19
N PHE A 344 19.17 12.59 4.20
CA PHE A 344 19.43 12.22 2.80
C PHE A 344 20.74 11.45 2.60
N ARG A 345 21.79 11.77 3.37
CA ARG A 345 23.09 11.08 3.29
C ARG A 345 23.10 9.77 4.06
N GLY A 346 22.26 9.62 5.08
CA GLY A 346 22.15 8.42 5.89
C GLY A 346 21.26 7.34 5.28
N ALA A 347 20.23 7.74 4.53
CA ALA A 347 19.29 6.82 3.92
C ALA A 347 19.82 6.17 2.64
N SER A 348 19.44 4.90 2.41
CA SER A 348 19.71 4.17 1.18
C SER A 348 18.56 4.30 0.20
N ASP A 349 18.85 4.41 -1.10
CA ASP A 349 17.80 4.48 -2.12
C ASP A 349 17.16 3.09 -2.37
N VAL A 350 15.83 3.06 -2.51
CA VAL A 350 15.05 1.81 -2.70
C VAL A 350 15.23 1.20 -4.11
N VAL A 351 15.71 1.96 -5.08
CA VAL A 351 15.91 1.48 -6.45
C VAL A 351 17.31 0.89 -6.61
N THR A 352 18.34 1.53 -6.07
CA THR A 352 19.73 1.05 -6.16
C THR A 352 20.02 -0.08 -5.18
N SER A 353 20.57 -1.20 -5.65
CA SER A 353 21.01 -2.30 -4.78
C SER A 353 22.33 -2.92 -5.26
N PRO A 354 23.34 -3.13 -4.40
CA PRO A 354 24.59 -3.78 -4.78
C PRO A 354 24.35 -5.13 -5.49
N GLY A 355 24.97 -5.35 -6.65
CA GLY A 355 24.73 -6.55 -7.47
C GLY A 355 23.46 -6.52 -8.32
N ASP A 356 22.60 -5.50 -8.17
CA ASP A 356 21.37 -5.31 -8.94
C ASP A 356 21.14 -3.83 -9.33
N GLN A 357 22.06 -3.28 -10.12
CA GLN A 357 22.10 -1.85 -10.48
C GLN A 357 21.28 -1.49 -11.73
N LYS A 358 20.88 -2.49 -12.53
CA LYS A 358 20.14 -2.26 -13.79
C LYS A 358 18.81 -1.54 -13.57
N PRO A 359 17.98 -1.82 -12.54
CA PRO A 359 16.78 -1.04 -12.24
C PRO A 359 17.04 0.47 -12.16
N ALA A 360 18.09 0.88 -11.46
CA ALA A 360 18.44 2.30 -11.31
C ALA A 360 18.87 2.94 -12.64
N LEU A 361 19.70 2.23 -13.42
CA LEU A 361 20.14 2.70 -14.74
C LEU A 361 18.98 2.84 -15.73
N MET A 362 18.00 1.93 -15.64
CA MET A 362 16.86 1.87 -16.56
C MET A 362 15.65 2.69 -16.10
N LEU A 363 15.73 3.34 -14.93
CA LEU A 363 14.67 4.17 -14.37
C LEU A 363 14.15 5.24 -15.37
N PRO A 364 15.00 5.99 -16.11
CA PRO A 364 14.50 6.95 -17.10
C PRO A 364 13.67 6.30 -18.22
N PHE A 365 14.03 5.09 -18.65
CA PHE A 365 13.31 4.36 -19.70
C PHE A 365 11.98 3.81 -19.20
N ALA A 366 11.94 3.27 -17.98
CA ALA A 366 10.69 2.84 -17.35
C ALA A 366 9.72 4.03 -17.20
N TYR A 367 10.22 5.18 -16.74
CA TYR A 367 9.40 6.38 -16.57
C TYR A 367 9.00 7.05 -17.88
N ALA A 368 9.76 6.91 -18.97
CA ALA A 368 9.36 7.45 -20.27
C ALA A 368 8.02 6.87 -20.76
N GLY A 369 7.76 5.59 -20.49
CA GLY A 369 6.47 4.94 -20.77
C GLY A 369 5.32 5.54 -19.94
N ILE A 370 5.57 5.76 -18.65
CA ILE A 370 4.59 6.38 -17.73
C ILE A 370 4.32 7.84 -18.14
N LEU A 371 5.36 8.62 -18.47
CA LEU A 371 5.23 10.01 -18.92
C LEU A 371 4.42 10.12 -20.22
N ARG A 372 4.59 9.17 -21.15
CA ARG A 372 3.76 9.08 -22.35
C ARG A 372 2.28 8.88 -22.00
N SER A 373 1.98 8.04 -21.01
CA SER A 373 0.61 7.83 -20.51
C SER A 373 0.08 9.09 -19.84
N CYS A 374 0.90 9.78 -19.04
CA CYS A 374 0.54 11.08 -18.43
C CYS A 374 0.13 12.10 -19.49
N LEU A 375 0.91 12.22 -20.58
CA LEU A 375 0.59 13.09 -21.71
C LEU A 375 -0.67 12.67 -22.46
N LYS A 376 -0.86 11.37 -22.69
CA LYS A 376 -2.03 10.81 -23.39
C LYS A 376 -3.32 11.07 -22.63
N TYR A 377 -3.32 10.85 -21.31
CA TYR A 377 -4.52 10.95 -20.47
C TYR A 377 -4.67 12.30 -19.76
N ARG A 378 -3.68 13.19 -19.89
CA ARG A 378 -3.64 14.52 -19.25
C ARG A 378 -3.69 14.46 -17.72
N VAL A 379 -2.93 13.53 -17.16
CA VAL A 379 -2.88 13.24 -15.73
C VAL A 379 -1.48 13.52 -15.15
N GLY A 380 -1.40 13.68 -13.83
CA GLY A 380 -0.13 13.81 -13.12
C GLY A 380 0.69 12.52 -13.12
N LEU A 381 1.96 12.59 -12.69
CA LEU A 381 2.86 11.42 -12.70
C LEU A 381 2.36 10.26 -11.82
N ALA A 382 1.86 10.56 -10.62
CA ALA A 382 1.33 9.55 -9.70
C ALA A 382 0.08 8.86 -10.29
N GLU A 383 -0.85 9.65 -10.83
CA GLU A 383 -2.05 9.13 -11.49
C GLU A 383 -1.68 8.32 -12.75
N GLY A 384 -0.77 8.81 -13.59
CA GLY A 384 -0.31 8.07 -14.77
C GLY A 384 0.43 6.77 -14.44
N PHE A 385 1.07 6.69 -13.27
CA PHE A 385 1.72 5.47 -12.78
C PHE A 385 0.69 4.39 -12.41
N MET A 386 -0.44 4.79 -11.83
CA MET A 386 -1.48 3.88 -11.33
C MET A 386 -2.65 3.70 -12.30
N HIS A 387 -2.80 4.56 -13.31
CA HIS A 387 -4.01 4.75 -14.12
C HIS A 387 -4.75 3.48 -14.59
N ASP A 388 -4.01 2.41 -14.90
CA ASP A 388 -4.54 1.16 -15.43
C ASP A 388 -4.59 0.00 -14.41
N HIS A 389 -4.19 0.26 -13.17
CA HIS A 389 -4.17 -0.66 -12.02
C HIS A 389 -5.08 -0.24 -10.86
N GLU A 390 -5.77 0.88 -11.02
CA GLU A 390 -6.69 1.45 -10.06
C GLU A 390 -8.06 0.74 -10.08
N TRP A 391 -8.62 0.41 -8.92
CA TRP A 391 -9.96 -0.16 -8.78
C TRP A 391 -10.82 0.71 -7.86
N ASP A 392 -11.97 1.15 -8.36
CA ASP A 392 -12.87 2.11 -7.71
C ASP A 392 -14.21 1.46 -7.32
N GLY A 393 -14.21 0.21 -6.84
CA GLY A 393 -15.42 -0.44 -6.29
C GLY A 393 -16.30 -1.21 -7.28
N LEU A 394 -15.93 -1.28 -8.56
CA LEU A 394 -16.74 -1.94 -9.59
C LEU A 394 -16.80 -3.46 -9.38
N ARG A 395 -17.98 -4.01 -9.10
CA ARG A 395 -18.19 -5.47 -9.14
C ARG A 395 -18.14 -5.99 -10.57
N ILE A 396 -17.31 -7.00 -10.79
CA ILE A 396 -17.20 -7.71 -12.05
C ILE A 396 -18.03 -8.99 -11.93
N SER A 397 -19.07 -9.12 -12.75
CA SER A 397 -19.83 -10.37 -12.88
C SER A 397 -19.25 -11.21 -14.03
N LEU A 398 -19.19 -12.52 -13.84
CA LEU A 398 -18.85 -13.51 -14.87
C LEU A 398 -19.94 -13.61 -15.95
#